data_AF-A0A2E3CTV7-F1
#
_entry.id   AF-A0A2E3CTV7-F1
#
_cell.length_a   1.000
_cell.length_b   1.000
_cell.length_c   1.000
_cell.angle_alpha   90.00
_cell.angle_beta   90.00
_cell.angle_gamma   90.00
#
_symmetry.space_group_name_H-M   'P 1'
#
loop_
_entity.id
_entity.type
_entity.pdbx_description
1 polymer ?
#
loop_
_entity_poly.entity_id
_entity_poly.type
_entity_poly.pdbx_seq_one_letter_code
_entity_poly.pdbx_strand_id
1 'polypeptide(L)'
;MRTLLGVLIIALILSTKLLAHPADPCLMRIAQLAQGAKQCELKQTHKGQCDAPLHHLDVQVQHCEQQLFTQKAIDGAVQYGFAALEGDISQSPYRRQVRQEQWEYQLMRPNLEAFARAFPDAVRISDVLTERFNAPACPRQYLGDPDRYRYFGNQVVTRYPPRQAQSQVVDHDENGSAVKYVYHWFSAERPGTCYAPDASDQSEEKVVNIPGYFLNDLETQSRVRVIRCKSNCMEEQAALAKLHDQYSKQYRRHRQLLVCSDIDQRNETRRVIKGQRQSMIKLPDYCPDGEIPVEVLNARGLLDQLEQQLFLDGALPIETAKSE
;
A
#
# COMPACT_ATOMS: atom_id res chain seq x y z
N MET A 1 -25.12 -53.23 61.73
CA MET A 1 -24.89 -53.62 60.32
C MET A 1 -25.95 -53.02 59.41
N ARG A 2 -25.84 -51.76 58.98
CA ARG A 2 -26.74 -51.13 57.98
C ARG A 2 -26.08 -49.88 57.35
N THR A 3 -24.97 -50.03 56.64
CA THR A 3 -24.33 -48.90 55.89
C THR A 3 -23.42 -49.38 54.76
N LEU A 4 -23.71 -50.49 54.09
CA LEU A 4 -22.88 -50.99 52.97
C LEU A 4 -23.62 -51.21 51.65
N LEU A 5 -24.95 -51.04 51.60
CA LEU A 5 -25.70 -51.22 50.35
C LEU A 5 -25.95 -49.92 49.55
N GLY A 6 -25.76 -48.74 50.15
CA GLY A 6 -26.08 -47.46 49.51
C GLY A 6 -25.00 -46.91 48.56
N VAL A 7 -23.75 -47.35 48.71
CA VAL A 7 -22.60 -46.81 47.94
C VAL A 7 -22.35 -47.60 46.65
N LEU A 8 -22.79 -48.86 46.57
CA LEU A 8 -22.53 -49.71 45.40
C LEU A 8 -23.44 -49.39 44.20
N ILE A 9 -24.62 -48.81 44.42
CA ILE A 9 -25.60 -48.52 43.35
C ILE A 9 -25.32 -47.16 42.68
N ILE A 10 -24.72 -46.21 43.40
CA ILE A 10 -24.35 -44.90 42.83
C ILE A 10 -23.09 -45.02 41.95
N ALA A 11 -22.20 -45.98 42.23
CA ALA A 11 -21.04 -46.25 41.39
C ALA A 11 -21.38 -46.90 40.03
N LEU A 12 -22.53 -47.58 39.92
CA LEU A 12 -22.99 -48.19 38.66
C LEU A 12 -23.70 -47.22 37.71
N ILE A 13 -24.20 -46.08 38.22
CA ILE A 13 -24.95 -45.08 37.42
C ILE A 13 -24.01 -43.99 36.87
N LEU A 14 -22.79 -43.84 37.42
CA LEU A 14 -21.78 -42.91 36.89
C LEU A 14 -20.82 -43.50 35.86
N SER A 15 -20.91 -44.80 35.54
CA SER A 15 -20.00 -45.47 34.60
C SER A 15 -20.46 -45.50 33.14
N THR A 16 -21.67 -45.02 32.80
CA THR A 16 -22.17 -44.98 31.41
C THR A 16 -21.74 -43.74 30.62
N LYS A 17 -20.58 -43.17 30.94
CA LYS A 17 -19.93 -42.15 30.10
C LYS A 17 -18.78 -42.69 29.24
N LEU A 18 -18.63 -44.00 29.10
CA LEU A 18 -17.51 -44.58 28.35
C LEU A 18 -18.00 -45.44 27.18
N LEU A 19 -17.93 -44.80 26.00
CA LEU A 19 -18.04 -45.35 24.64
C LEU A 19 -19.40 -45.97 24.27
N ALA A 20 -20.40 -45.11 24.11
CA ALA A 20 -21.64 -45.44 23.42
C ALA A 20 -21.33 -45.78 21.95
N HIS A 21 -21.22 -47.07 21.63
CA HIS A 21 -21.35 -47.53 20.25
C HIS A 21 -22.74 -47.13 19.74
N PRO A 22 -22.87 -46.55 18.54
CA PRO A 22 -24.19 -46.27 17.99
C PRO A 22 -24.93 -47.61 17.81
N ALA A 23 -26.03 -47.83 18.52
CA ALA A 23 -26.82 -49.05 18.35
C ALA A 23 -27.76 -48.97 17.12
N ASP A 24 -28.17 -47.76 16.75
CA ASP A 24 -29.11 -47.50 15.67
C ASP A 24 -28.44 -47.42 14.29
N PRO A 25 -29.04 -48.02 13.23
CA PRO A 25 -28.48 -48.01 11.87
C PRO A 25 -28.20 -46.61 11.32
N CYS A 26 -29.06 -45.63 11.63
CA CYS A 26 -28.88 -44.24 11.18
C CYS A 26 -27.63 -43.62 11.80
N LEU A 27 -27.49 -43.74 13.12
CA LEU A 27 -26.33 -43.23 13.87
C LEU A 27 -25.05 -44.00 13.52
N MET A 28 -25.13 -45.31 13.28
CA MET A 28 -23.99 -46.10 12.78
C MET A 28 -23.52 -45.62 11.42
N ARG A 29 -24.46 -45.25 10.53
CA ARG A 29 -24.11 -44.72 9.21
C ARG A 29 -23.44 -43.35 9.31
N ILE A 30 -23.91 -42.48 10.21
CA ILE A 30 -23.23 -41.22 10.54
C ILE A 30 -21.81 -41.49 11.03
N ALA A 31 -21.62 -42.43 11.96
CA ALA A 31 -20.29 -42.76 12.46
C ALA A 31 -19.34 -43.26 11.35
N GLN A 32 -19.82 -44.12 10.45
CA GLN A 32 -19.04 -44.60 9.31
C GLN A 32 -18.66 -43.46 8.35
N LEU A 33 -19.61 -42.59 8.02
CA LEU A 33 -19.37 -41.46 7.12
C LEU A 33 -18.44 -40.43 7.77
N ALA A 34 -18.57 -40.18 9.07
CA ALA A 34 -17.67 -39.33 9.84
C ALA A 34 -16.25 -39.90 9.85
N GLN A 35 -16.10 -41.20 10.08
CA GLN A 35 -14.80 -41.87 9.96
C GLN A 35 -14.19 -41.66 8.56
N GLY A 36 -14.96 -41.87 7.50
CA GLY A 36 -14.52 -41.65 6.12
C GLY A 36 -14.16 -40.19 5.80
N ALA A 37 -14.95 -39.24 6.29
CA ALA A 37 -14.70 -37.81 6.15
C ALA A 37 -13.39 -37.40 6.86
N LYS A 38 -13.21 -37.81 8.12
CA LYS A 38 -11.96 -37.57 8.86
C LYS A 38 -10.76 -38.20 8.16
N GLN A 39 -10.89 -39.42 7.63
CA GLN A 39 -9.82 -40.07 6.90
C GLN A 39 -9.40 -39.26 5.66
N CYS A 40 -10.37 -38.71 4.94
CA CYS A 40 -10.10 -37.82 3.82
C CYS A 40 -9.38 -36.55 4.31
N GLU A 41 -9.93 -35.86 5.31
CA GLU A 41 -9.38 -34.60 5.81
C GLU A 41 -7.95 -34.76 6.35
N LEU A 42 -7.63 -35.87 7.01
CA LEU A 42 -6.27 -36.17 7.48
C LEU A 42 -5.25 -36.27 6.33
N LYS A 43 -5.68 -36.72 5.15
CA LYS A 43 -4.84 -36.89 3.96
C LYS A 43 -4.99 -35.75 2.94
N GLN A 44 -5.83 -34.78 3.22
CA GLN A 44 -6.14 -33.69 2.30
C GLN A 44 -4.88 -32.89 1.99
N THR A 45 -4.62 -32.66 0.70
CA THR A 45 -3.55 -31.82 0.17
C THR A 45 -4.08 -30.55 -0.50
N HIS A 46 -5.31 -30.57 -1.01
CA HIS A 46 -5.92 -29.43 -1.72
C HIS A 46 -7.34 -29.14 -1.24
N LYS A 47 -7.73 -27.88 -1.35
CA LYS A 47 -9.10 -27.43 -1.10
C LYS A 47 -10.08 -28.23 -1.99
N GLY A 48 -11.18 -28.68 -1.42
CA GLY A 48 -12.25 -29.35 -2.16
C GLY A 48 -12.16 -30.89 -2.24
N GLN A 49 -11.00 -31.49 -1.91
CA GLN A 49 -10.83 -32.95 -2.04
C GLN A 49 -11.77 -33.78 -1.16
N CYS A 50 -12.21 -33.21 -0.04
CA CYS A 50 -13.09 -33.88 0.92
C CYS A 50 -14.53 -33.37 0.90
N ASP A 51 -14.89 -32.54 -0.07
CA ASP A 51 -16.25 -31.97 -0.16
C ASP A 51 -17.30 -33.07 -0.35
N ALA A 52 -17.02 -34.07 -1.18
CA ALA A 52 -17.93 -35.20 -1.39
C ALA A 52 -18.18 -36.04 -0.12
N PRO A 53 -17.15 -36.56 0.59
CA PRO A 53 -17.39 -37.30 1.83
C PRO A 53 -18.01 -36.44 2.95
N LEU A 54 -17.69 -35.15 3.04
CA LEU A 54 -18.35 -34.23 3.97
C LEU A 54 -19.82 -34.03 3.61
N HIS A 55 -20.12 -33.82 2.33
CA HIS A 55 -21.50 -33.67 1.86
C HIS A 55 -22.34 -34.94 2.11
N HIS A 56 -21.77 -36.13 1.89
CA HIS A 56 -22.45 -37.39 2.22
C HIS A 56 -22.75 -37.52 3.72
N LEU A 57 -21.83 -37.08 4.59
CA LEU A 57 -22.05 -37.01 6.02
C LEU A 57 -23.20 -36.05 6.35
N ASP A 58 -23.20 -34.84 5.80
CA ASP A 58 -24.23 -33.82 6.03
C ASP A 58 -25.62 -34.29 5.59
N VAL A 59 -25.71 -34.93 4.41
CA VAL A 59 -26.97 -35.51 3.92
C VAL A 59 -27.48 -36.61 4.86
N GLN A 60 -26.59 -37.45 5.39
CA GLN A 60 -26.99 -38.49 6.33
C GLN A 60 -27.41 -37.91 7.69
N VAL A 61 -26.75 -36.85 8.15
CA VAL A 61 -27.13 -36.10 9.35
C VAL A 61 -28.56 -35.58 9.20
N GLN A 62 -28.86 -34.87 8.10
CA GLN A 62 -30.21 -34.38 7.80
C GLN A 62 -31.23 -35.52 7.73
N HIS A 63 -30.86 -36.67 7.16
CA HIS A 63 -31.74 -37.83 7.11
C HIS A 63 -32.06 -38.38 8.51
N CYS A 64 -31.08 -38.46 9.41
CA CYS A 64 -31.33 -38.91 10.78
C CYS A 64 -32.12 -37.87 11.61
N GLU A 65 -31.94 -36.57 11.35
CA GLU A 65 -32.78 -35.52 11.96
C GLU A 65 -34.26 -35.69 11.57
N GLN A 66 -34.54 -36.01 10.30
CA GLN A 66 -35.90 -36.28 9.81
C GLN A 66 -36.52 -37.53 10.45
N GLN A 67 -35.69 -38.49 10.91
CA GLN A 67 -36.12 -39.66 11.67
C GLN A 67 -36.26 -39.37 13.18
N LEU A 68 -36.25 -38.10 13.59
CA LEU A 68 -36.43 -37.63 14.97
C LEU A 68 -35.29 -38.03 15.93
N PHE A 69 -34.09 -38.33 15.42
CA PHE A 69 -32.91 -38.45 16.28
C PHE A 69 -32.52 -37.09 16.86
N THR A 70 -32.15 -37.07 18.14
CA THR A 70 -31.72 -35.83 18.80
C THR A 70 -30.34 -35.40 18.29
N GLN A 71 -30.10 -34.08 18.23
CA GLN A 71 -28.79 -33.52 17.86
C GLN A 71 -27.66 -34.11 18.69
N LYS A 72 -27.87 -34.31 20.00
CA LYS A 72 -26.88 -34.91 20.90
C LYS A 72 -26.48 -36.34 20.49
N ALA A 73 -27.42 -37.13 19.99
CA ALA A 73 -27.15 -38.49 19.52
C ALA A 73 -26.38 -38.47 18.19
N ILE A 74 -26.74 -37.55 17.31
CA ILE A 74 -26.06 -37.30 16.03
C ILE A 74 -24.61 -36.84 16.28
N ASP A 75 -24.41 -35.82 17.10
CA ASP A 75 -23.08 -35.31 17.47
C ASP A 75 -22.23 -36.41 18.12
N GLY A 76 -22.84 -37.23 18.98
CA GLY A 76 -22.19 -38.39 19.59
C GLY A 76 -21.73 -39.41 18.55
N ALA A 77 -22.53 -39.69 17.53
CA ALA A 77 -22.17 -40.59 16.43
C ALA A 77 -21.05 -40.03 15.54
N VAL A 78 -21.07 -38.73 15.24
CA VAL A 78 -19.97 -38.06 14.52
C VAL A 78 -18.68 -38.14 15.32
N GLN A 79 -18.73 -37.79 16.61
CA GLN A 79 -17.56 -37.86 17.51
C GLN A 79 -17.02 -39.28 17.63
N TYR A 80 -17.89 -40.28 17.72
CA TYR A 80 -17.51 -41.68 17.73
C TYR A 80 -16.79 -42.09 16.43
N GLY A 81 -17.35 -41.73 15.28
CA GLY A 81 -16.72 -41.97 13.97
C GLY A 81 -15.36 -41.28 13.81
N PHE A 82 -15.24 -40.04 14.29
CA PHE A 82 -13.96 -39.34 14.32
C PHE A 82 -12.96 -39.96 15.30
N ALA A 83 -13.41 -40.43 16.47
CA ALA A 83 -12.55 -41.05 17.47
C ALA A 83 -12.03 -42.43 17.03
N ALA A 84 -12.70 -43.10 16.09
CA ALA A 84 -12.26 -44.38 15.52
C ALA A 84 -10.96 -44.29 14.70
N LEU A 85 -10.52 -43.08 14.34
CA LEU A 85 -9.25 -42.84 13.66
C LEU A 85 -8.34 -41.99 14.53
N GLU A 86 -7.09 -42.41 14.67
CA GLU A 86 -6.03 -41.60 15.25
C GLU A 86 -5.62 -40.46 14.31
N GLY A 87 -5.09 -39.38 14.88
CA GLY A 87 -4.63 -38.22 14.13
C GLY A 87 -5.54 -37.00 14.26
N ASP A 88 -4.92 -35.84 14.14
CA ASP A 88 -5.55 -34.53 14.23
C ASP A 88 -5.64 -33.91 12.83
N ILE A 89 -6.86 -33.54 12.42
CA ILE A 89 -7.14 -32.87 11.14
C ILE A 89 -6.34 -31.56 11.04
N SER A 90 -6.05 -30.89 12.16
CA SER A 90 -5.25 -29.66 12.20
C SER A 90 -3.81 -29.86 11.73
N GLN A 91 -3.34 -31.12 11.70
CA GLN A 91 -2.01 -31.52 11.26
C GLN A 91 -1.97 -32.05 9.82
N SER A 92 -3.12 -32.10 9.13
CA SER A 92 -3.18 -32.50 7.72
C SER A 92 -2.29 -31.60 6.85
N PRO A 93 -1.75 -32.12 5.72
CA PRO A 93 -0.93 -31.33 4.81
C PRO A 93 -1.61 -30.03 4.38
N TYR A 94 -2.89 -30.10 4.00
CA TYR A 94 -3.68 -28.93 3.61
C TYR A 94 -3.85 -27.93 4.75
N ARG A 95 -4.19 -28.34 5.98
CA ARG A 95 -4.33 -27.40 7.11
C ARG A 95 -2.99 -26.76 7.50
N ARG A 96 -1.89 -27.50 7.38
CA ARG A 96 -0.54 -26.94 7.58
C ARG A 96 -0.21 -25.90 6.52
N GLN A 97 -0.50 -26.18 5.24
CA GLN A 97 -0.34 -25.23 4.15
C GLN A 97 -1.18 -23.97 4.38
N VAL A 98 -2.48 -24.09 4.69
CA VAL A 98 -3.36 -22.94 4.97
C VAL A 98 -2.84 -22.11 6.15
N ARG A 99 -2.36 -22.76 7.22
CA ARG A 99 -1.77 -22.05 8.37
C ARG A 99 -0.50 -21.31 7.99
N GLN A 100 0.34 -21.92 7.14
CA GLN A 100 1.54 -21.27 6.63
C GLN A 100 1.19 -20.06 5.76
N GLU A 101 0.28 -20.20 4.81
CA GLU A 101 -0.20 -19.10 3.95
C GLU A 101 -0.78 -17.94 4.78
N GLN A 102 -1.61 -18.26 5.79
CA GLN A 102 -2.15 -17.25 6.70
C GLN A 102 -1.06 -16.52 7.50
N TRP A 103 -0.05 -17.26 7.97
CA TRP A 103 1.07 -16.69 8.69
C TRP A 103 1.96 -15.83 7.78
N GLU A 104 2.24 -16.27 6.56
CA GLU A 104 2.98 -15.48 5.56
C GLU A 104 2.22 -14.20 5.22
N TYR A 105 0.91 -14.29 4.98
CA TYR A 105 0.07 -13.13 4.73
C TYR A 105 0.09 -12.13 5.91
N GLN A 106 0.04 -12.61 7.15
CA GLN A 106 0.14 -11.74 8.33
C GLN A 106 1.46 -10.96 8.38
N LEU A 107 2.57 -11.59 7.97
CA LEU A 107 3.88 -10.93 7.90
C LEU A 107 3.96 -9.92 6.75
N MET A 108 3.34 -10.22 5.60
CA MET A 108 3.33 -9.31 4.45
C MET A 108 2.35 -8.14 4.61
N ARG A 109 1.33 -8.30 5.47
CA ARG A 109 0.23 -7.35 5.64
C ARG A 109 0.66 -5.88 5.78
N PRO A 110 1.68 -5.53 6.59
CA PRO A 110 2.15 -4.15 6.73
C PRO A 110 2.62 -3.55 5.39
N ASN A 111 3.38 -4.32 4.59
CA ASN A 111 3.84 -3.90 3.26
C ASN A 111 2.65 -3.67 2.31
N LEU A 112 1.68 -4.60 2.31
CA LEU A 112 0.48 -4.50 1.47
C LEU A 112 -0.39 -3.29 1.85
N GLU A 113 -0.59 -3.05 3.14
CA GLU A 113 -1.33 -1.89 3.66
C GLU A 113 -0.60 -0.57 3.36
N ALA A 114 0.73 -0.54 3.48
CA ALA A 114 1.53 0.63 3.11
C ALA A 114 1.44 0.93 1.61
N PHE A 115 1.49 -0.10 0.75
CA PHE A 115 1.29 0.06 -0.68
C PHE A 115 -0.10 0.59 -1.02
N ALA A 116 -1.15 -0.01 -0.46
CA ALA A 116 -2.53 0.42 -0.71
C ALA A 116 -2.80 1.87 -0.25
N ARG A 117 -2.15 2.31 0.83
CA ARG A 117 -2.21 3.72 1.27
C ARG A 117 -1.48 4.67 0.31
N ALA A 118 -0.32 4.26 -0.20
CA ALA A 118 0.47 5.08 -1.11
C ALA A 118 -0.13 5.13 -2.53
N PHE A 119 -0.77 4.06 -2.97
CA PHE A 119 -1.28 3.86 -4.33
C PHE A 119 -2.68 3.22 -4.31
N PRO A 120 -3.72 3.97 -3.90
CA PRO A 120 -5.07 3.41 -3.70
C PRO A 120 -5.70 2.86 -4.99
N ASP A 121 -5.34 3.41 -6.15
CA ASP A 121 -5.87 3.00 -7.45
C ASP A 121 -5.14 1.78 -8.05
N ALA A 122 -4.12 1.25 -7.36
CA ALA A 122 -3.22 0.21 -7.87
C ALA A 122 -3.48 -1.19 -7.25
N VAL A 123 -4.73 -1.49 -6.87
CA VAL A 123 -5.11 -2.76 -6.21
C VAL A 123 -4.65 -4.01 -6.97
N ARG A 124 -4.60 -3.94 -8.32
CA ARG A 124 -4.14 -5.04 -9.18
C ARG A 124 -2.70 -5.50 -8.93
N ILE A 125 -1.88 -4.69 -8.26
CA ILE A 125 -0.46 -4.98 -7.99
C ILE A 125 -0.28 -5.80 -6.71
N SER A 126 -1.30 -5.84 -5.82
CA SER A 126 -1.20 -6.46 -4.49
C SER A 126 -0.78 -7.92 -4.52
N ASP A 127 -1.24 -8.71 -5.50
CA ASP A 127 -0.86 -10.12 -5.61
C ASP A 127 0.63 -10.26 -5.97
N VAL A 128 1.12 -9.41 -6.88
CA VAL A 128 2.51 -9.42 -7.36
C VAL A 128 3.50 -8.94 -6.27
N LEU A 129 3.02 -8.16 -5.30
CA LEU A 129 3.81 -7.77 -4.12
C LEU A 129 4.09 -8.93 -3.17
N THR A 130 3.34 -10.04 -3.24
CA THR A 130 3.55 -11.21 -2.38
C THR A 130 4.64 -12.15 -2.90
N GLU A 131 5.03 -11.99 -4.15
CA GLU A 131 6.05 -12.83 -4.79
C GLU A 131 7.38 -12.72 -4.05
N ARG A 132 8.17 -13.80 -4.06
CA ARG A 132 9.55 -13.84 -3.51
C ARG A 132 9.64 -13.58 -2.00
N PHE A 133 8.51 -13.51 -1.30
CA PHE A 133 8.48 -13.52 0.14
C PHE A 133 8.85 -14.90 0.68
N ASN A 134 9.56 -14.93 1.81
CA ASN A 134 9.91 -16.16 2.53
C ASN A 134 10.68 -17.19 1.69
N ALA A 135 11.51 -16.71 0.75
CA ALA A 135 12.43 -17.58 0.00
C ALA A 135 13.44 -18.27 0.94
N PRO A 136 14.00 -19.44 0.59
CA PRO A 136 14.96 -20.16 1.44
C PRO A 136 16.17 -19.31 1.88
N ALA A 137 16.60 -18.38 1.03
CA ALA A 137 17.70 -17.45 1.33
C ALA A 137 17.28 -16.26 2.23
N CYS A 138 16.00 -15.91 2.26
CA CYS A 138 15.42 -14.77 2.97
C CYS A 138 14.18 -15.20 3.76
N PRO A 139 14.32 -15.94 4.87
CA PRO A 139 13.19 -16.36 5.67
C PRO A 139 12.45 -15.14 6.23
N ARG A 140 11.11 -15.12 6.10
CA ARG A 140 10.23 -14.02 6.58
C ARG A 140 10.47 -12.66 5.92
N GLN A 141 11.16 -12.61 4.79
CA GLN A 141 11.55 -11.38 4.11
C GLN A 141 11.42 -11.55 2.59
N TYR A 142 11.47 -10.44 1.85
CA TYR A 142 11.50 -10.45 0.39
C TYR A 142 12.93 -10.62 -0.09
N LEU A 143 13.13 -11.52 -1.05
CA LEU A 143 14.40 -11.66 -1.75
C LEU A 143 14.52 -10.58 -2.83
N GLY A 144 15.56 -9.76 -2.74
CA GLY A 144 15.84 -8.68 -3.67
C GLY A 144 16.03 -9.11 -5.13
N ASP A 145 15.55 -8.28 -6.05
CA ASP A 145 15.68 -8.45 -7.50
C ASP A 145 16.04 -7.14 -8.21
N PRO A 146 16.78 -7.17 -9.34
CA PRO A 146 17.02 -5.96 -10.13
C PRO A 146 15.75 -5.35 -10.75
N ASP A 147 14.68 -6.13 -10.98
CA ASP A 147 13.39 -5.61 -11.49
C ASP A 147 12.40 -5.27 -10.35
N ARG A 148 12.90 -5.20 -9.11
CA ARG A 148 12.11 -4.83 -7.94
C ARG A 148 12.63 -3.56 -7.31
N TYR A 149 11.71 -2.80 -6.72
CA TYR A 149 11.96 -1.48 -6.20
C TYR A 149 11.38 -1.31 -4.80
N ARG A 150 12.06 -0.44 -4.04
CA ARG A 150 11.65 0.03 -2.73
C ARG A 150 11.18 1.46 -2.86
N TYR A 151 10.10 1.80 -2.19
CA TYR A 151 9.48 3.12 -2.21
C TYR A 151 9.82 3.91 -0.94
N PHE A 152 10.24 5.17 -1.12
CA PHE A 152 10.69 6.06 -0.06
C PHE A 152 9.70 7.20 0.22
N GLY A 153 8.49 7.12 -0.32
CA GLY A 153 7.48 8.16 -0.20
C GLY A 153 7.43 9.10 -1.40
N ASN A 154 6.65 10.16 -1.24
CA ASN A 154 6.41 11.15 -2.27
C ASN A 154 6.57 12.58 -1.76
N GLN A 155 6.81 13.48 -2.69
CA GLN A 155 6.85 14.91 -2.46
C GLN A 155 5.98 15.63 -3.48
N VAL A 156 5.19 16.60 -3.02
CA VAL A 156 4.35 17.42 -3.90
C VAL A 156 5.06 18.73 -4.20
N VAL A 157 5.33 18.97 -5.48
CA VAL A 157 5.99 20.18 -5.98
C VAL A 157 4.96 21.02 -6.72
N THR A 158 4.87 22.30 -6.37
CA THR A 158 3.89 23.21 -6.95
C THR A 158 4.55 24.13 -7.98
N ARG A 159 4.03 24.13 -9.21
CA ARG A 159 4.37 25.05 -10.29
C ARG A 159 3.42 26.25 -10.26
N TYR A 160 3.96 27.45 -10.16
CA TYR A 160 3.16 28.67 -10.12
C TYR A 160 2.91 29.21 -11.53
N PRO A 161 1.75 29.84 -11.78
CA PRO A 161 1.38 30.33 -13.10
C PRO A 161 2.26 31.53 -13.51
N PRO A 162 2.75 31.59 -14.78
CA PRO A 162 3.36 32.80 -15.31
C PRO A 162 2.30 33.89 -15.47
N ARG A 163 2.62 35.14 -15.09
CA ARG A 163 1.66 36.27 -15.10
C ARG A 163 1.08 36.58 -16.49
N GLN A 164 1.77 36.22 -17.58
CA GLN A 164 1.27 36.41 -18.96
C GLN A 164 0.02 35.57 -19.27
N ALA A 165 -0.19 34.45 -18.57
CA ALA A 165 -1.39 33.61 -18.73
C ALA A 165 -2.64 34.20 -18.05
N GLN A 166 -2.53 35.32 -17.31
CA GLN A 166 -3.67 36.01 -16.69
C GLN A 166 -4.31 37.07 -17.62
N SER A 167 -3.77 37.28 -18.82
CA SER A 167 -4.24 38.32 -19.76
C SER A 167 -4.81 37.78 -21.08
N GLN A 168 -4.86 36.46 -21.27
CA GLN A 168 -5.52 35.84 -22.42
C GLN A 168 -6.61 34.89 -21.92
N VAL A 169 -7.85 35.37 -22.02
CA VAL A 169 -9.04 34.52 -21.98
C VAL A 169 -9.04 33.70 -23.25
N VAL A 170 -8.54 32.47 -23.18
CA VAL A 170 -8.79 31.44 -24.21
C VAL A 170 -9.05 30.12 -23.46
N ASP A 171 -10.33 29.77 -23.42
CA ASP A 171 -10.96 28.46 -23.33
C ASP A 171 -10.54 27.44 -22.25
N HIS A 172 -11.46 27.27 -21.30
CA HIS A 172 -11.95 26.01 -20.72
C HIS A 172 -10.92 24.94 -20.31
N ASP A 173 -10.26 25.17 -19.17
CA ASP A 173 -10.16 24.24 -18.00
C ASP A 173 -8.90 24.49 -17.13
N GLU A 174 -8.02 25.40 -17.51
CA GLU A 174 -6.90 25.84 -16.67
C GLU A 174 -7.01 27.32 -16.30
N ASN A 175 -7.93 27.64 -15.37
CA ASN A 175 -7.84 28.87 -14.59
C ASN A 175 -6.40 28.98 -14.07
N GLY A 176 -5.70 30.09 -14.36
CA GLY A 176 -4.29 30.36 -14.06
C GLY A 176 -3.90 30.19 -12.58
N SER A 177 -3.93 28.95 -12.13
CA SER A 177 -3.82 28.46 -10.76
C SER A 177 -2.61 27.54 -10.69
N ALA A 178 -2.08 27.41 -9.49
CA ALA A 178 -0.88 26.63 -9.25
C ALA A 178 -1.12 25.14 -9.59
N VAL A 179 -0.25 24.57 -10.44
CA VAL A 179 -0.30 23.15 -10.84
C VAL A 179 0.56 22.33 -9.89
N LYS A 180 0.04 21.22 -9.38
CA LYS A 180 0.77 20.32 -8.47
C LYS A 180 1.29 19.11 -9.23
N TYR A 181 2.55 18.79 -9.01
CA TYR A 181 3.22 17.59 -9.48
C TYR A 181 3.58 16.71 -8.29
N VAL A 182 3.38 15.39 -8.41
CA VAL A 182 3.72 14.43 -7.37
C VAL A 182 4.97 13.65 -7.80
N TYR A 183 6.04 13.76 -7.02
CA TYR A 183 7.30 13.06 -7.23
C TYR A 183 7.34 11.84 -6.32
N HIS A 184 7.35 10.64 -6.89
CA HIS A 184 7.48 9.37 -6.16
C HIS A 184 8.91 8.87 -6.24
N TRP A 185 9.46 8.43 -5.10
CA TRP A 185 10.87 8.07 -4.96
C TRP A 185 11.06 6.58 -4.79
N PHE A 186 11.91 6.01 -5.64
CA PHE A 186 12.16 4.57 -5.69
C PHE A 186 13.67 4.28 -5.72
N SER A 187 14.09 3.19 -5.09
CA SER A 187 15.44 2.63 -5.22
C SER A 187 15.34 1.17 -5.64
N ALA A 188 16.19 0.75 -6.58
CA ALA A 188 16.22 -0.65 -7.00
C ALA A 188 16.65 -1.55 -5.84
N GLU A 189 16.05 -2.73 -5.77
CA GLU A 189 16.48 -3.80 -4.87
C GLU A 189 17.77 -4.44 -5.39
N ARG A 190 18.55 -5.00 -4.46
CA ARG A 190 19.83 -5.63 -4.76
C ARG A 190 19.71 -7.14 -4.70
N PRO A 191 20.22 -7.88 -5.71
CA PRO A 191 20.32 -9.33 -5.64
C PRO A 191 21.02 -9.80 -4.37
N GLY A 192 20.50 -10.86 -3.75
CA GLY A 192 21.09 -11.45 -2.54
C GLY A 192 20.90 -10.63 -1.25
N THR A 193 20.20 -9.49 -1.32
CA THR A 193 19.77 -8.74 -0.13
C THR A 193 18.34 -9.14 0.24
N CYS A 194 18.06 -9.20 1.54
CA CYS A 194 16.74 -9.48 2.06
C CYS A 194 16.10 -8.20 2.59
N TYR A 195 14.83 -7.98 2.25
CA TYR A 195 14.07 -6.78 2.61
C TYR A 195 12.89 -7.13 3.51
N ALA A 196 12.78 -6.43 4.63
CA ALA A 196 11.70 -6.68 5.58
C ALA A 196 10.36 -6.10 5.07
N PRO A 197 9.23 -6.77 5.32
CA PRO A 197 7.90 -6.21 5.02
C PRO A 197 7.51 -5.05 5.94
N ASP A 198 8.21 -4.89 7.08
CA ASP A 198 7.93 -3.87 8.08
C ASP A 198 8.71 -2.59 7.79
N ALA A 199 8.05 -1.65 7.14
CA ALA A 199 8.32 -0.25 7.32
C ALA A 199 7.66 0.19 8.63
N SER A 200 8.38 0.16 9.77
CA SER A 200 7.92 0.93 10.92
C SER A 200 7.68 2.38 10.48
N ASP A 201 6.82 3.17 11.13
CA ASP A 201 6.62 4.58 10.71
C ASP A 201 7.93 5.38 10.70
N GLN A 202 8.94 4.90 11.44
CA GLN A 202 10.31 5.43 11.51
C GLN A 202 11.24 4.91 10.39
N SER A 203 10.84 3.88 9.65
CA SER A 203 11.58 3.36 8.50
C SER A 203 11.56 4.37 7.35
N GLU A 204 12.73 4.57 6.75
CA GLU A 204 12.91 5.42 5.56
C GLU A 204 12.26 4.78 4.33
N GLU A 205 12.37 3.46 4.18
CA GLU A 205 11.64 2.69 3.17
C GLU A 205 10.23 2.40 3.66
N LYS A 206 9.23 2.70 2.81
CA LYS A 206 7.80 2.61 3.11
C LYS A 206 7.15 1.36 2.55
N VAL A 207 7.62 0.91 1.38
CA VAL A 207 7.12 -0.29 0.70
C VAL A 207 8.27 -0.96 -0.04
N VAL A 208 8.27 -2.28 -0.11
CA VAL A 208 9.27 -3.09 -0.81
C VAL A 208 8.61 -4.03 -1.83
N ASN A 209 9.43 -4.65 -2.67
CA ASN A 209 9.05 -5.63 -3.69
C ASN A 209 8.15 -5.08 -4.81
N ILE A 210 8.22 -3.78 -5.08
CA ILE A 210 7.42 -3.13 -6.13
C ILE A 210 7.98 -3.51 -7.50
N PRO A 211 7.16 -4.03 -8.44
CA PRO A 211 7.65 -4.42 -9.75
C PRO A 211 7.98 -3.23 -10.65
N GLY A 212 9.03 -3.35 -11.46
CA GLY A 212 9.48 -2.28 -12.37
C GLY A 212 8.42 -1.82 -13.38
N TYR A 213 7.58 -2.73 -13.87
CA TYR A 213 6.49 -2.37 -14.79
C TYR A 213 5.47 -1.40 -14.16
N PHE A 214 5.26 -1.45 -12.83
CA PHE A 214 4.36 -0.52 -12.16
C PHE A 214 4.92 0.90 -12.14
N LEU A 215 6.25 1.06 -12.06
CA LEU A 215 6.88 2.38 -12.16
C LEU A 215 6.64 2.97 -13.56
N ASN A 216 6.72 2.14 -14.60
CA ASN A 216 6.44 2.58 -15.98
C ASN A 216 4.97 3.01 -16.12
N ASP A 217 4.03 2.27 -15.53
CA ASP A 217 2.61 2.66 -15.48
C ASP A 217 2.42 4.02 -14.79
N LEU A 218 3.10 4.24 -13.65
CA LEU A 218 3.05 5.51 -12.93
C LEU A 218 3.60 6.69 -13.76
N GLU A 219 4.66 6.46 -14.55
CA GLU A 219 5.26 7.49 -15.40
C GLU A 219 4.32 7.97 -16.52
N THR A 220 3.34 7.16 -16.92
CA THR A 220 2.34 7.58 -17.92
C THR A 220 1.33 8.59 -17.38
N GLN A 221 1.22 8.74 -16.06
CA GLN A 221 0.23 9.63 -15.46
C GLN A 221 0.64 11.09 -15.58
N SER A 222 -0.31 11.93 -16.01
CA SER A 222 -0.10 13.38 -16.05
C SER A 222 0.23 13.91 -14.66
N ARG A 223 1.22 14.80 -14.57
CA ARG A 223 1.63 15.45 -13.30
C ARG A 223 2.22 14.51 -12.25
N VAL A 224 2.51 13.26 -12.62
CA VAL A 224 3.33 12.35 -11.81
C VAL A 224 4.76 12.36 -12.35
N ARG A 225 5.73 12.25 -11.44
CA ARG A 225 7.14 12.08 -11.74
C ARG A 225 7.68 10.93 -10.91
N VAL A 226 8.32 9.97 -11.57
CA VAL A 226 8.96 8.83 -10.91
C VAL A 226 10.45 9.09 -10.88
N ILE A 227 11.03 9.06 -9.68
CA ILE A 227 12.45 9.24 -9.47
C ILE A 227 13.05 7.92 -9.03
N ARG A 228 13.99 7.40 -9.81
CA ARG A 228 14.78 6.22 -9.48
C ARG A 228 16.11 6.69 -8.89
N CYS A 229 16.23 6.69 -7.57
CA CYS A 229 17.42 7.17 -6.86
C CYS A 229 18.63 6.31 -7.21
N LYS A 230 19.75 6.96 -7.49
CA LYS A 230 21.04 6.26 -7.72
C LYS A 230 21.81 6.11 -6.42
N SER A 231 21.67 7.07 -5.53
CA SER A 231 22.33 7.10 -4.23
C SER A 231 21.28 7.07 -3.11
N ASN A 232 21.42 7.94 -2.11
CA ASN A 232 20.50 8.04 -0.98
C ASN A 232 19.25 8.82 -1.38
N CYS A 233 18.11 8.14 -1.49
CA CYS A 233 16.82 8.78 -1.81
C CYS A 233 16.49 9.97 -0.89
N MET A 234 16.87 9.90 0.39
CA MET A 234 16.59 10.97 1.35
C MET A 234 17.35 12.26 1.03
N GLU A 235 18.60 12.13 0.55
CA GLU A 235 19.41 13.28 0.14
C GLU A 235 18.88 13.90 -1.15
N GLU A 236 18.49 13.08 -2.13
CA GLU A 236 17.90 13.55 -3.38
C GLU A 236 16.54 14.23 -3.12
N GLN A 237 15.72 13.70 -2.20
CA GLN A 237 14.48 14.34 -1.73
C GLN A 237 14.76 15.72 -1.10
N ALA A 238 15.74 15.80 -0.20
CA ALA A 238 16.11 17.07 0.44
C ALA A 238 16.63 18.10 -0.58
N ALA A 239 17.37 17.65 -1.59
CA ALA A 239 17.84 18.50 -2.68
C ALA A 239 16.67 19.06 -3.51
N LEU A 240 15.68 18.22 -3.87
CA LEU A 240 14.48 18.68 -4.57
C LEU A 240 13.68 19.69 -3.73
N ALA A 241 13.52 19.43 -2.43
CA ALA A 241 12.85 20.36 -1.51
C ALA A 241 13.55 21.73 -1.47
N LYS A 242 14.89 21.74 -1.40
CA LYS A 242 15.68 22.98 -1.43
C LYS A 242 15.52 23.72 -2.76
N LEU A 243 15.54 23.00 -3.88
CA LEU A 243 15.34 23.58 -5.21
C LEU A 243 13.93 24.19 -5.36
N HIS A 244 12.89 23.51 -4.85
CA HIS A 244 11.52 24.02 -4.86
C HIS A 244 11.34 25.25 -3.94
N ASP A 245 12.02 25.31 -2.79
CA ASP A 245 12.02 26.50 -1.94
C ASP A 245 12.69 27.70 -2.64
N GLN A 246 13.83 27.48 -3.32
CA GLN A 246 14.48 28.50 -4.14
C GLN A 246 13.55 29.01 -5.23
N TYR A 247 12.91 28.12 -5.98
CA TYR A 247 11.89 28.47 -6.98
C TYR A 247 10.74 29.29 -6.37
N SER A 248 10.19 28.85 -5.24
CA SER A 248 9.07 29.53 -4.57
C SER A 248 9.44 30.91 -4.04
N LYS A 249 10.67 31.08 -3.52
CA LYS A 249 11.20 32.39 -3.11
C LYS A 249 11.42 33.31 -4.30
N GLN A 250 12.00 32.77 -5.37
CA GLN A 250 12.27 33.53 -6.58
C GLN A 250 11.00 33.98 -7.28
N TYR A 251 9.97 33.12 -7.32
CA TYR A 251 8.65 33.46 -7.81
C TYR A 251 8.03 34.63 -7.02
N ARG A 252 8.09 34.58 -5.69
CA ARG A 252 7.61 35.66 -4.81
C ARG A 252 8.37 36.98 -5.06
N ARG A 253 9.70 36.92 -5.19
CA ARG A 253 10.52 38.10 -5.50
C ARG A 253 10.15 38.69 -6.86
N HIS A 254 10.05 37.86 -7.90
CA HIS A 254 9.64 38.32 -9.23
C HIS A 254 8.26 38.99 -9.19
N ARG A 255 7.31 38.43 -8.43
CA ARG A 255 5.98 39.05 -8.22
C ARG A 255 6.06 40.42 -7.52
N GLN A 256 6.92 40.56 -6.52
CA GLN A 256 7.14 41.83 -5.83
C GLN A 256 7.77 42.88 -6.77
N LEU A 257 8.80 42.51 -7.51
CA LEU A 257 9.47 43.39 -8.47
C LEU A 257 8.53 43.87 -9.58
N LEU A 258 7.61 43.02 -10.03
CA LEU A 258 6.58 43.40 -10.98
C LEU A 258 5.59 44.45 -10.43
N VAL A 259 5.33 44.46 -9.13
CA VAL A 259 4.54 45.53 -8.48
C VAL A 259 5.35 46.82 -8.41
N CYS A 260 6.62 46.72 -8.03
CA CYS A 260 7.53 47.87 -8.02
C CYS A 260 7.63 48.51 -9.41
N SER A 261 7.78 47.71 -10.46
CA SER A 261 7.89 48.17 -11.84
C SER A 261 6.63 48.87 -12.34
N ASP A 262 5.45 48.36 -11.98
CA ASP A 262 4.17 49.01 -12.32
C ASP A 262 4.03 50.37 -11.61
N ILE A 263 4.41 50.46 -10.33
CA ILE A 263 4.41 51.75 -9.59
C ILE A 263 5.42 52.73 -10.19
N ASP A 264 6.62 52.26 -10.52
CA ASP A 264 7.69 53.08 -11.10
C ASP A 264 7.30 53.63 -12.47
N GLN A 265 6.77 52.78 -13.37
CA GLN A 265 6.26 53.18 -14.68
C GLN A 265 5.08 54.18 -14.56
N ARG A 266 4.19 54.01 -13.57
CA ARG A 266 3.14 54.99 -13.26
C ARG A 266 3.71 56.31 -12.76
N ASN A 267 4.77 56.29 -11.97
CA ASN A 267 5.44 57.51 -11.50
C ASN A 267 6.16 58.24 -12.65
N GLU A 268 6.80 57.51 -13.57
CA GLU A 268 7.41 58.08 -14.78
C GLU A 268 6.36 58.73 -15.69
N THR A 269 5.24 58.04 -15.96
CA THR A 269 4.14 58.58 -16.79
C THR A 269 3.46 59.79 -16.13
N ARG A 270 3.33 59.82 -14.80
CA ARG A 270 2.80 60.99 -14.05
C ARG A 270 3.71 62.21 -14.09
N ARG A 271 5.03 62.04 -14.23
CA ARG A 271 5.99 63.15 -14.35
C ARG A 271 5.80 63.97 -15.64
N VAL A 272 5.10 63.44 -16.66
CA VAL A 272 5.08 64.02 -18.02
C VAL A 272 3.81 64.84 -18.33
N ILE A 273 2.82 64.91 -17.43
CA ILE A 273 1.56 65.61 -17.72
C ILE A 273 1.61 67.08 -17.25
N LYS A 274 1.73 68.02 -18.20
CA LYS A 274 1.48 69.46 -18.05
C LYS A 274 2.32 70.23 -17.01
N GLY A 275 3.59 69.87 -16.80
CA GLY A 275 4.55 70.71 -16.08
C GLY A 275 4.26 70.96 -14.58
N GLN A 276 3.24 70.34 -14.01
CA GLN A 276 2.97 70.34 -12.58
C GLN A 276 3.51 69.06 -11.96
N ARG A 277 4.43 69.17 -10.98
CA ARG A 277 4.93 68.02 -10.22
C ARG A 277 3.79 67.41 -9.41
N GLN A 278 3.22 66.30 -9.90
CA GLN A 278 2.36 65.44 -9.08
C GLN A 278 3.22 64.66 -8.08
N SER A 279 2.67 64.39 -6.89
CA SER A 279 3.33 63.58 -5.89
C SER A 279 3.54 62.14 -6.39
N MET A 280 4.75 61.63 -6.22
CA MET A 280 5.09 60.26 -6.57
C MET A 280 4.46 59.28 -5.58
N ILE A 281 3.95 58.17 -6.10
CA ILE A 281 3.53 57.05 -5.26
C ILE A 281 4.78 56.47 -4.61
N LYS A 282 4.80 56.38 -3.27
CA LYS A 282 5.91 55.77 -2.54
C LYS A 282 6.01 54.29 -2.93
N LEU A 283 7.22 53.85 -3.30
CA LEU A 283 7.49 52.43 -3.51
C LEU A 283 7.37 51.67 -2.17
N PRO A 284 6.84 50.44 -2.17
CA PRO A 284 6.91 49.54 -1.02
C PRO A 284 8.35 49.35 -0.52
N ASP A 285 8.52 49.12 0.78
CA ASP A 285 9.85 49.03 1.41
C ASP A 285 10.69 47.82 0.95
N TYR A 286 10.09 46.85 0.23
CA TYR A 286 10.79 45.72 -0.38
C TYR A 286 11.28 45.99 -1.81
N CYS A 287 10.94 47.15 -2.40
CA CYS A 287 11.39 47.51 -3.73
C CYS A 287 12.84 47.97 -3.69
N PRO A 288 13.67 47.60 -4.69
CA PRO A 288 15.01 48.12 -4.79
C PRO A 288 14.99 49.62 -5.11
N ASP A 289 16.02 50.34 -4.64
CA ASP A 289 16.13 51.80 -4.77
C ASP A 289 16.31 52.29 -6.22
N GLY A 290 16.63 51.38 -7.16
CA GLY A 290 16.84 51.66 -8.58
C GLY A 290 16.91 50.39 -9.43
N GLU A 291 17.04 50.55 -10.75
CA GLU A 291 17.18 49.45 -11.73
C GLU A 291 16.08 48.37 -11.70
N ILE A 292 14.88 48.73 -11.23
CA ILE A 292 13.73 47.83 -11.11
C ILE A 292 13.49 47.01 -12.42
N PRO A 293 13.53 47.59 -13.63
CA PRO A 293 13.34 46.82 -14.86
C PRO A 293 14.41 45.75 -15.10
N VAL A 294 15.67 46.03 -14.74
CA VAL A 294 16.78 45.07 -14.89
C VAL A 294 16.63 43.93 -13.88
N GLU A 295 16.26 44.26 -12.63
CA GLU A 295 15.98 43.24 -11.62
C GLU A 295 14.81 42.35 -11.99
N VAL A 296 13.74 42.88 -12.61
CA VAL A 296 12.63 42.08 -13.13
C VAL A 296 13.12 41.06 -14.17
N LEU A 297 13.94 41.50 -15.14
CA LEU A 297 14.47 40.63 -16.19
C LEU A 297 15.37 39.52 -15.61
N ASN A 298 16.30 39.88 -14.73
CA ASN A 298 17.17 38.92 -14.06
C ASN A 298 16.36 37.93 -13.23
N ALA A 299 15.34 38.42 -12.51
CA ALA A 299 14.51 37.58 -11.68
C ALA A 299 13.68 36.59 -12.51
N ARG A 300 13.19 37.02 -13.67
CA ARG A 300 12.48 36.17 -14.63
C ARG A 300 13.40 35.11 -15.23
N GLY A 301 14.60 35.49 -15.67
CA GLY A 301 15.57 34.54 -16.24
C GLY A 301 15.94 33.42 -15.26
N LEU A 302 16.21 33.76 -13.99
CA LEU A 302 16.46 32.76 -12.95
C LEU A 302 15.23 31.90 -12.66
N LEU A 303 14.03 32.48 -12.67
CA LEU A 303 12.80 31.72 -12.49
C LEU A 303 12.62 30.68 -13.61
N ASP A 304 12.86 31.08 -14.86
CA ASP A 304 12.74 30.19 -16.02
C ASP A 304 13.77 29.05 -15.98
N GLN A 305 14.99 29.31 -15.51
CA GLN A 305 16.00 28.27 -15.27
C GLN A 305 15.56 27.27 -14.18
N LEU A 306 15.00 27.76 -13.07
CA LEU A 306 14.50 26.91 -11.99
C LEU A 306 13.27 26.10 -12.42
N GLU A 307 12.37 26.68 -13.24
CA GLU A 307 11.23 25.95 -13.81
C GLU A 307 11.67 24.84 -14.75
N GLN A 308 12.69 25.12 -15.58
CA GLN A 308 13.30 24.10 -16.42
C GLN A 308 13.81 22.94 -15.55
N GLN A 309 14.64 23.23 -14.55
CA GLN A 309 15.22 22.23 -13.64
C GLN A 309 14.18 21.38 -12.90
N LEU A 310 13.08 22.00 -12.45
CA LEU A 310 12.06 21.30 -11.67
C LEU A 310 11.08 20.49 -12.54
N PHE A 311 10.56 21.09 -13.61
CA PHE A 311 9.34 20.60 -14.26
C PHE A 311 9.54 20.11 -15.70
N LEU A 312 10.64 20.46 -16.35
CA LEU A 312 10.92 20.01 -17.71
C LEU A 312 11.79 18.76 -17.69
N ASP A 313 11.38 17.78 -18.48
CA ASP A 313 11.95 16.44 -18.48
C ASP A 313 13.45 16.51 -18.85
N GLY A 314 14.31 15.93 -18.00
CA GLY A 314 15.76 15.87 -18.17
C GLY A 314 16.59 16.94 -17.45
N ALA A 315 15.98 17.86 -16.70
CA ALA A 315 16.69 18.99 -16.10
C ALA A 315 17.09 18.82 -14.62
N LEU A 316 16.56 17.81 -13.93
CA LEU A 316 17.33 17.13 -12.89
C LEU A 316 18.31 16.23 -13.63
N PRO A 317 19.64 16.33 -13.40
CA PRO A 317 20.61 15.38 -13.95
C PRO A 317 20.46 14.06 -13.21
N ILE A 318 19.33 13.39 -13.38
CA ILE A 318 19.25 11.94 -13.29
C ILE A 318 19.65 11.50 -14.69
N GLU A 319 20.96 11.42 -14.94
CA GLU A 319 21.47 10.91 -16.21
C GLU A 319 20.77 9.59 -16.51
N THR A 320 19.83 9.64 -17.45
CA THR A 320 19.23 8.46 -18.06
C THR A 320 20.38 7.75 -18.74
N ALA A 321 20.85 6.68 -18.11
CA ALA A 321 21.82 5.81 -18.73
C ALA A 321 21.16 5.24 -19.98
N LYS A 322 21.73 5.62 -21.14
CA LYS A 322 21.73 4.74 -22.30
C LYS A 322 22.17 3.37 -21.80
N SER A 323 21.31 2.39 -22.01
CA SER A 323 21.62 0.98 -21.92
C SER A 323 22.88 0.69 -22.74
N GLU A 324 23.92 0.22 -22.06
CA GLU A 324 24.94 -0.67 -22.63
C GLU A 324 24.54 -2.12 -22.37
#